data_AF-A0A943FJY7-F1
#
_entry.id   AF-A0A943FJY7-F1
#
_cell.length_a   1.000
_cell.length_b   1.000
_cell.length_c   1.000
_cell.angle_alpha   90.00
_cell.angle_beta   90.00
_cell.angle_gamma   90.00
#
_symmetry.space_group_name_H-M   'P 1'
#
loop_
_entity.id
_entity.type
_entity.pdbx_description
1 polymer ?
#
loop_
_entity_poly.entity_id
_entity_poly.type
_entity_poly.pdbx_seq_one_letter_code
_entity_poly.pdbx_strand_id
1 'polypeptide(L)'
;MPMNTKTKLFLEGDNKEHPTLYVDMVFVEAIKPILFTCLDEVGGRYICCSHRSDAEMCEWIVVPTTCERLIKLLTNQITIRSIFEQYEEFGFLASIRAGENVPHIQKIRIEALPSDFLPTAGYCMDADEGEFDEEIAVLKSVNKFKISYCEASFYVSAETLPISLEMPAVNKSISKFCQKKVRLMPIAACLR
;
A
#
# COMPACT_ATOMS: atom_id res chain seq x y z
N MET A 1 0.84 -6.56 15.22
CA MET A 1 -0.53 -7.00 15.59
C MET A 1 -0.82 -8.29 14.82
N PRO A 2 -1.45 -9.31 15.42
CA PRO A 2 -1.83 -10.49 14.67
C PRO A 2 -2.93 -10.10 13.67
N MET A 3 -2.66 -10.26 12.38
CA MET A 3 -3.65 -10.08 11.31
C MET A 3 -4.74 -11.14 11.49
N ASN A 4 -5.92 -10.74 11.97
CA ASN A 4 -7.01 -11.68 12.22
C ASN A 4 -7.82 -11.94 10.93
N THR A 5 -7.48 -13.04 10.27
CA THR A 5 -8.39 -14.10 9.77
C THR A 5 -9.46 -13.77 8.71
N LYS A 6 -9.00 -13.52 7.47
CA LYS A 6 -9.40 -14.19 6.20
C LYS A 6 -9.04 -13.28 5.03
N THR A 7 -7.77 -12.93 4.90
CA THR A 7 -7.23 -12.26 3.72
C THR A 7 -7.34 -13.21 2.53
N LYS A 8 -8.28 -12.93 1.61
CA LYS A 8 -8.44 -13.71 0.37
C LYS A 8 -7.27 -13.40 -0.53
N LEU A 9 -6.55 -14.43 -0.99
CA LEU A 9 -5.53 -14.27 -2.01
C LEU A 9 -6.16 -13.64 -3.27
N PHE A 10 -5.64 -12.48 -3.66
CA PHE A 10 -6.02 -11.82 -4.91
C PHE A 10 -5.03 -12.16 -6.01
N LEU A 11 -3.75 -12.02 -5.70
CA LEU A 11 -2.67 -12.14 -6.67
C LEU A 11 -1.53 -12.94 -6.05
N GLU A 12 -1.25 -14.13 -6.59
CA GLU A 12 -0.06 -14.88 -6.18
C GLU A 12 1.19 -14.21 -6.77
N GLY A 13 2.14 -13.88 -5.89
CA GLY A 13 3.40 -13.23 -6.21
C GLY A 13 4.53 -14.21 -6.46
N ASP A 14 5.50 -13.85 -7.30
CA ASP A 14 6.80 -14.55 -7.36
C ASP A 14 7.86 -13.88 -6.47
N ASN A 15 7.50 -12.76 -5.82
CA ASN A 15 8.34 -11.92 -4.96
C ASN A 15 9.63 -11.41 -5.63
N LYS A 16 9.75 -11.52 -6.96
CA LYS A 16 10.83 -10.98 -7.78
C LYS A 16 10.35 -9.82 -8.62
N GLU A 17 9.22 -9.98 -9.29
CA GLU A 17 8.67 -8.99 -10.21
C GLU A 17 7.45 -8.28 -9.62
N HIS A 18 6.66 -8.99 -8.83
CA HIS A 18 5.49 -8.45 -8.14
C HIS A 18 5.25 -9.18 -6.81
N PRO A 19 4.69 -8.49 -5.81
CA PRO A 19 4.38 -9.09 -4.51
C PRO A 19 3.17 -10.02 -4.58
N THR A 20 3.04 -10.91 -3.60
CA THR A 20 1.78 -11.58 -3.31
C THR A 20 0.81 -10.60 -2.67
N LEU A 21 -0.39 -10.48 -3.23
CA LEU A 21 -1.41 -9.52 -2.80
C LEU A 21 -2.66 -10.24 -2.27
N TYR A 22 -3.12 -9.76 -1.12
CA TYR A 22 -4.34 -10.23 -0.47
C TYR A 22 -5.36 -9.09 -0.41
N VAL A 23 -6.63 -9.39 -0.66
CA VAL A 23 -7.73 -8.44 -0.52
C VAL A 23 -7.78 -7.92 0.91
N ASP A 24 -7.84 -6.60 1.07
CA ASP A 24 -7.85 -5.89 2.35
C ASP A 24 -9.20 -5.21 2.61
N MET A 25 -9.59 -4.20 1.82
CA MET A 25 -10.90 -3.54 1.91
C MET A 25 -11.57 -3.54 0.54
N VAL A 26 -12.88 -3.79 0.47
CA VAL A 26 -13.66 -3.70 -0.77
C VAL A 26 -14.59 -2.50 -0.68
N PHE A 27 -14.41 -1.51 -1.55
CA PHE A 27 -15.21 -0.28 -1.55
C PHE A 27 -16.39 -0.36 -2.52
N VAL A 28 -16.20 -1.01 -3.66
CA VAL A 28 -17.25 -1.19 -4.67
C VAL A 28 -17.22 -2.62 -5.17
N GLU A 29 -18.36 -3.29 -5.08
CA GLU A 29 -18.53 -4.69 -5.49
C GLU A 29 -19.77 -4.85 -6.38
N ALA A 30 -19.67 -5.77 -7.34
CA ALA A 30 -20.82 -6.32 -8.06
C ALA A 30 -20.82 -7.84 -7.95
N ILE A 31 -20.59 -8.57 -9.05
CA ILE A 31 -20.31 -10.02 -8.99
C ILE A 31 -18.87 -10.28 -8.51
N LYS A 32 -17.97 -9.33 -8.79
CA LYS A 32 -16.56 -9.33 -8.37
C LYS A 32 -16.21 -7.92 -7.86
N PRO A 33 -15.15 -7.78 -7.03
CA PRO A 33 -14.67 -6.48 -6.59
C PRO A 33 -14.27 -5.59 -7.77
N ILE A 34 -14.82 -4.37 -7.79
CA ILE A 34 -14.55 -3.34 -8.80
C ILE A 34 -13.48 -2.39 -8.28
N LEU A 35 -13.62 -1.89 -7.05
CA LEU A 35 -12.65 -0.99 -6.43
C LEU A 35 -12.36 -1.47 -5.01
N PHE A 36 -11.11 -1.80 -4.74
CA PHE A 36 -10.69 -2.43 -3.49
C PHE A 36 -9.21 -2.22 -3.23
N THR A 37 -8.77 -2.42 -2.00
CA THR A 37 -7.36 -2.42 -1.63
C THR A 37 -6.83 -3.82 -1.45
N CYS A 38 -5.52 -3.94 -1.65
CA CYS A 38 -4.76 -5.11 -1.26
C CYS A 38 -3.62 -4.75 -0.31
N LEU A 39 -3.21 -5.76 0.47
CA LEU A 39 -1.98 -5.76 1.23
C LEU A 39 -1.03 -6.85 0.72
N ASP A 40 0.26 -6.55 0.73
CA ASP A 40 1.30 -7.57 0.61
C ASP A 40 1.74 -8.12 1.97
N GLU A 41 2.60 -9.14 1.95
CA GLU A 41 3.12 -9.81 3.15
C GLU A 41 3.91 -8.89 4.10
N VAL A 42 4.43 -7.76 3.61
CA VAL A 42 5.21 -6.80 4.39
C VAL A 42 4.38 -5.56 4.79
N GLY A 43 3.08 -5.55 4.47
CA GLY A 43 2.15 -4.47 4.78
C GLY A 43 2.21 -3.28 3.82
N GLY A 44 2.83 -3.45 2.65
CA GLY A 44 2.66 -2.58 1.50
C GLY A 44 1.21 -2.63 1.02
N ARG A 45 0.69 -1.50 0.57
CA ARG A 45 -0.73 -1.31 0.27
C ARG A 45 -0.93 -0.89 -1.18
N TYR A 46 -1.94 -1.44 -1.81
CA TYR A 46 -2.24 -1.26 -3.22
C TYR A 46 -3.72 -0.92 -3.37
N ILE A 47 -4.04 -0.08 -4.35
CA ILE A 47 -5.42 0.15 -4.81
C ILE A 47 -5.59 -0.57 -6.15
N CYS A 48 -6.70 -1.28 -6.27
CA CYS A 48 -7.05 -2.10 -7.42
C CYS A 48 -8.37 -1.58 -8.00
N CYS A 49 -8.42 -1.36 -9.31
CA CYS A 49 -9.65 -1.02 -10.01
C CYS A 49 -9.86 -1.90 -11.24
N SER A 50 -11.05 -2.50 -11.36
CA SER A 50 -11.42 -3.28 -12.52
C SER A 50 -11.79 -2.35 -13.68
N HIS A 51 -11.13 -2.53 -14.83
CA HIS A 51 -11.48 -1.81 -16.06
C HIS A 51 -12.24 -2.69 -17.06
N ARG A 52 -12.16 -4.01 -16.89
CA ARG A 52 -12.90 -4.99 -17.69
C ARG A 52 -13.32 -6.15 -16.80
N SER A 53 -14.58 -6.53 -16.88
CA SER A 53 -15.11 -7.70 -16.19
C SER A 53 -16.30 -8.23 -16.98
N ASP A 54 -16.04 -9.18 -17.87
CA ASP A 54 -17.03 -9.83 -18.71
C ASP A 54 -17.00 -11.36 -18.54
N ALA A 55 -17.76 -12.07 -19.35
CA ALA A 55 -17.85 -13.53 -19.28
C ALA A 55 -16.54 -14.24 -19.67
N GLU A 56 -15.64 -13.57 -20.39
CA GLU A 56 -14.40 -14.14 -20.90
C GLU A 56 -13.21 -13.81 -20.01
N MET A 57 -13.19 -12.63 -19.39
CA MET A 57 -12.04 -12.16 -18.62
C MET A 57 -12.36 -11.04 -17.64
N CYS A 58 -11.54 -10.96 -16.60
CA CYS A 58 -11.50 -9.84 -15.69
C CYS A 58 -10.10 -9.24 -15.65
N GLU A 59 -10.02 -7.92 -15.67
CA GLU A 59 -8.78 -7.17 -15.65
C GLU A 59 -8.83 -6.04 -14.62
N TRP A 60 -7.71 -5.82 -13.96
CA TRP A 60 -7.53 -4.82 -12.92
C TRP A 60 -6.24 -4.03 -13.11
N ILE A 61 -6.34 -2.72 -12.92
CA ILE A 61 -5.19 -1.85 -12.70
C ILE A 61 -4.86 -1.90 -11.21
N VAL A 62 -3.59 -2.14 -10.89
CA VAL A 62 -3.09 -2.24 -9.52
C VAL A 62 -1.92 -1.28 -9.34
N VAL A 63 -2.02 -0.36 -8.39
CA VAL A 63 -0.92 0.57 -8.07
C VAL A 63 -0.68 0.64 -6.56
N PRO A 64 0.59 0.77 -6.12
CA PRO A 64 0.90 1.13 -4.74
C PRO A 64 0.18 2.40 -4.29
N THR A 65 -0.26 2.42 -3.04
CA THR A 65 -0.94 3.56 -2.45
C THR A 65 -0.61 3.70 -0.96
N THR A 66 -1.04 4.82 -0.37
CA THR A 66 -0.83 5.12 1.05
C THR A 66 -2.17 5.28 1.76
N CYS A 67 -2.14 5.16 3.09
CA CYS A 67 -3.35 5.42 3.90
C CYS A 67 -3.86 6.85 3.68
N GLU A 68 -2.96 7.83 3.53
CA GLU A 68 -3.34 9.23 3.29
C GLU A 68 -4.09 9.39 1.96
N ARG A 69 -3.60 8.79 0.87
CA ARG A 69 -4.25 8.86 -0.44
C ARG A 69 -5.61 8.18 -0.43
N LEU A 70 -5.74 7.05 0.27
CA LEU A 70 -7.02 6.37 0.43
C LEU A 70 -8.01 7.19 1.27
N ILE A 71 -7.57 7.81 2.36
CA ILE A 71 -8.44 8.70 3.14
C ILE A 71 -8.92 9.87 2.27
N LYS A 72 -8.05 10.46 1.44
CA LYS A 72 -8.44 11.51 0.48
C LYS A 72 -9.48 10.99 -0.54
N LEU A 73 -9.33 9.76 -1.02
CA LEU A 73 -10.30 9.13 -1.92
C LEU A 73 -11.66 8.94 -1.23
N LEU A 74 -11.68 8.30 -0.06
CA LEU A 74 -12.90 7.99 0.70
C LEU A 74 -13.61 9.22 1.27
N THR A 75 -12.92 10.37 1.32
CA THR A 75 -13.50 11.66 1.74
C THR A 75 -13.76 12.60 0.56
N ASN A 76 -13.79 12.08 -0.67
CA ASN A 76 -14.05 12.83 -1.91
C ASN A 76 -13.11 14.03 -2.15
N GLN A 77 -11.91 14.04 -1.55
CA GLN A 77 -10.88 15.06 -1.80
C GLN A 77 -10.11 14.82 -3.10
N ILE A 78 -10.06 13.57 -3.57
CA ILE A 78 -9.51 13.18 -4.87
C ILE A 78 -10.50 12.27 -5.60
N THR A 79 -10.48 12.29 -6.93
CA THR A 79 -11.33 11.42 -7.76
C THR A 79 -10.77 10.00 -7.79
N ILE A 80 -11.60 9.02 -8.13
CA ILE A 80 -11.18 7.62 -8.31
C ILE A 80 -10.07 7.54 -9.35
N ARG A 81 -10.19 8.28 -10.46
CA ARG A 81 -9.16 8.31 -11.52
C ARG A 81 -7.83 8.89 -11.03
N SER A 82 -7.88 10.00 -10.28
CA SER A 82 -6.67 10.73 -9.88
C SER A 82 -5.75 9.92 -8.93
N ILE A 83 -6.28 8.94 -8.19
CA ILE A 83 -5.43 8.06 -7.36
C ILE A 83 -4.52 7.17 -8.23
N PHE A 84 -4.88 6.92 -9.49
CA PHE A 84 -4.03 6.21 -10.43
C PHE A 84 -3.10 7.18 -11.17
N GLU A 85 -3.62 8.31 -11.66
CA GLU A 85 -2.83 9.27 -12.45
C GLU A 85 -1.71 9.96 -11.65
N GLN A 86 -1.90 10.21 -10.36
CA GLN A 86 -0.86 10.79 -9.50
C GLN A 86 0.25 9.79 -9.14
N TYR A 87 0.17 8.55 -9.60
CA TYR A 87 1.20 7.55 -9.39
C TYR A 87 2.16 7.49 -10.58
N GLU A 88 3.38 7.96 -10.37
CA GLU A 88 4.39 8.17 -11.43
C GLU A 88 5.30 6.95 -11.66
N GLU A 89 5.19 5.93 -10.81
CA GLU A 89 6.00 4.72 -10.87
C GLU A 89 5.27 3.58 -11.62
N PHE A 90 5.79 2.35 -11.49
CA PHE A 90 5.23 1.19 -12.16
C PHE A 90 4.08 0.56 -11.37
N GLY A 91 2.94 0.38 -12.03
CA GLY A 91 1.84 -0.43 -11.55
C GLY A 91 1.84 -1.81 -12.20
N PHE A 92 0.72 -2.50 -12.05
CA PHE A 92 0.45 -3.78 -12.69
C PHE A 92 -0.91 -3.76 -13.38
N LEU A 93 -0.98 -4.47 -14.50
CA LEU A 93 -2.22 -4.92 -15.09
C LEU A 93 -2.36 -6.41 -14.76
N ALA A 94 -3.37 -6.76 -13.97
CA ALA A 94 -3.67 -8.13 -13.60
C ALA A 94 -4.89 -8.62 -14.38
N SER A 95 -4.82 -9.79 -15.01
CA SER A 95 -5.90 -10.34 -15.83
C SER A 95 -6.15 -11.81 -15.54
N ILE A 96 -7.41 -12.24 -15.43
CA ILE A 96 -7.81 -13.66 -15.27
C ILE A 96 -8.82 -13.99 -16.37
N ARG A 97 -8.53 -15.01 -17.18
CA ARG A 97 -9.49 -15.52 -18.18
C ARG A 97 -10.49 -16.49 -17.53
N ALA A 98 -11.64 -16.64 -18.15
CA ALA A 98 -12.66 -17.58 -17.74
C ALA A 98 -12.11 -19.02 -17.76
N GLY A 99 -12.29 -19.73 -16.65
CA GLY A 99 -11.74 -21.08 -16.46
C GLY A 99 -10.31 -21.13 -15.93
N GLU A 100 -9.61 -19.99 -15.84
CA GLU A 100 -8.30 -19.90 -15.18
C GLU A 100 -8.44 -19.49 -13.71
N ASN A 101 -7.52 -19.97 -12.88
CA ASN A 101 -7.45 -19.63 -11.45
C ASN A 101 -6.21 -18.79 -11.11
N VAL A 102 -5.29 -18.61 -12.05
CA VAL A 102 -4.03 -17.88 -11.85
C VAL A 102 -4.07 -16.61 -12.70
N PRO A 103 -3.92 -15.42 -12.10
CA PRO A 103 -3.85 -14.17 -12.86
C PRO A 103 -2.54 -14.08 -13.66
N HIS A 104 -2.65 -13.59 -14.90
CA HIS A 104 -1.53 -13.07 -15.66
C HIS A 104 -1.27 -11.61 -15.26
N ILE A 105 0.01 -11.23 -15.19
CA ILE A 105 0.43 -9.94 -14.64
C ILE A 105 1.41 -9.29 -15.60
N GLN A 106 1.15 -8.03 -15.90
CA GLN A 106 2.02 -7.21 -16.70
C GLN A 106 2.42 -5.97 -15.91
N LYS A 107 3.72 -5.73 -15.78
CA LYS A 107 4.23 -4.46 -15.24
C LYS A 107 4.01 -3.34 -16.25
N ILE A 108 3.45 -2.23 -15.81
CA ILE A 108 3.03 -1.13 -16.67
C ILE A 108 3.35 0.23 -16.06
N ARG A 109 3.44 1.25 -16.92
CA ARG A 109 3.39 2.66 -16.51
C ARG A 109 1.97 3.16 -16.72
N ILE A 110 1.39 3.82 -15.72
CA ILE A 110 -0.01 4.28 -15.80
C ILE A 110 -0.20 5.30 -16.92
N GLU A 111 0.77 6.20 -17.12
CA GLU A 111 0.81 7.16 -18.22
C GLU A 111 0.78 6.53 -19.63
N ALA A 112 1.17 5.26 -19.76
CA ALA A 112 1.20 4.55 -21.03
C ALA A 112 -0.10 3.76 -21.31
N LEU A 113 -1.02 3.68 -20.33
CA LEU A 113 -2.29 3.02 -20.53
C LEU A 113 -3.23 3.88 -21.39
N PRO A 114 -4.04 3.23 -22.25
CA PRO A 114 -5.18 3.90 -22.87
C PRO A 114 -6.12 4.53 -21.82
N SER A 115 -6.68 5.71 -22.11
CA SER A 115 -7.48 6.42 -21.12
C SER A 115 -8.78 5.68 -20.73
N ASP A 116 -9.29 4.79 -21.56
CA ASP A 116 -10.47 3.97 -21.32
C ASP A 116 -10.20 2.79 -20.36
N PHE A 117 -8.94 2.50 -20.05
CA PHE A 117 -8.58 1.58 -18.97
C PHE A 117 -8.76 2.25 -17.60
N LEU A 118 -8.61 3.57 -17.52
CA LEU A 118 -8.74 4.30 -16.26
C LEU A 118 -10.21 4.53 -15.90
N PRO A 119 -10.53 4.68 -14.60
CA PRO A 119 -11.84 5.13 -14.17
C PRO A 119 -12.27 6.41 -14.89
N THR A 120 -13.57 6.57 -15.09
CA THR A 120 -14.14 7.77 -15.72
C THR A 120 -13.67 9.03 -15.00
N ALA A 121 -13.17 10.00 -15.76
CA ALA A 121 -12.63 11.23 -15.20
C ALA A 121 -13.71 12.03 -14.46
N GLY A 122 -13.33 12.63 -13.32
CA GLY A 122 -14.20 13.50 -12.53
C GLY A 122 -15.09 12.80 -11.51
N TYR A 123 -15.19 11.47 -11.52
CA TYR A 123 -16.02 10.72 -10.57
C TYR A 123 -15.29 10.51 -9.24
N CYS A 124 -15.94 10.91 -8.16
CA CYS A 124 -15.54 10.64 -6.78
C CYS A 124 -16.23 9.36 -6.28
N MET A 125 -16.03 9.00 -5.02
CA MET A 125 -16.75 7.88 -4.41
C MET A 125 -18.25 8.17 -4.25
N ASP A 126 -18.64 9.46 -4.26
CA ASP A 126 -19.99 9.96 -4.01
C ASP A 126 -20.59 9.37 -2.72
N ALA A 127 -19.72 9.18 -1.73
CA ALA A 127 -20.05 8.56 -0.46
C ALA A 127 -21.08 9.36 0.35
N ASP A 128 -22.05 8.67 0.94
CA ASP A 128 -22.93 9.25 1.94
C ASP A 128 -22.15 9.61 3.22
N GLU A 129 -22.70 10.53 4.02
CA GLU A 129 -22.07 10.93 5.29
C GLU A 129 -21.91 9.72 6.21
N GLY A 130 -20.66 9.44 6.59
CA GLY A 130 -20.30 8.32 7.46
C GLY A 130 -20.18 6.95 6.77
N GLU A 131 -20.39 6.85 5.44
CA GLU A 131 -20.35 5.58 4.71
C GLU A 131 -19.03 4.81 4.88
N PHE A 132 -17.90 5.53 4.94
CA PHE A 132 -16.55 4.95 5.03
C PHE A 132 -15.83 5.24 6.37
N ASP A 133 -16.56 5.57 7.43
CA ASP A 133 -15.95 5.97 8.71
C ASP A 133 -15.12 4.84 9.35
N GLU A 134 -15.56 3.59 9.21
CA GLU A 134 -14.86 2.41 9.74
C GLU A 134 -13.52 2.19 9.03
N GLU A 135 -13.51 2.22 7.69
CA GLU A 135 -12.31 2.10 6.87
C GLU A 135 -11.34 3.25 7.16
N ILE A 136 -11.86 4.49 7.23
CA ILE A 136 -11.08 5.67 7.56
C ILE A 136 -10.45 5.53 8.96
N ALA A 137 -11.18 5.00 9.95
CA ALA A 137 -10.65 4.76 11.29
C ALA A 137 -9.51 3.74 11.28
N VAL A 138 -9.65 2.64 10.53
CA VAL A 138 -8.59 1.64 10.34
C VAL A 138 -7.36 2.28 9.68
N LEU A 139 -7.53 3.01 8.58
CA LEU A 139 -6.44 3.68 7.86
C LEU A 139 -5.70 4.69 8.74
N LYS A 140 -6.43 5.46 9.56
CA LYS A 140 -5.85 6.41 10.53
C LYS A 140 -5.05 5.69 11.63
N SER A 141 -5.52 4.54 12.11
CA SER A 141 -4.84 3.77 13.15
C SER A 141 -3.48 3.23 12.68
N VAL A 142 -3.40 2.74 11.44
CA VAL A 142 -2.17 2.25 10.82
C VAL A 142 -1.17 3.40 10.61
N ASN A 143 -1.65 4.56 10.18
CA ASN A 143 -0.78 5.72 9.95
C ASN A 143 -0.12 6.23 11.24
N LYS A 144 -0.86 6.25 12.36
CA LYS A 144 -0.31 6.61 13.68
C LYS A 144 0.84 5.69 14.09
N PHE A 145 0.74 4.39 13.80
CA PHE A 145 1.76 3.41 14.17
C PHE A 145 3.06 3.58 13.35
N LYS A 146 2.97 4.01 12.08
CA LYS A 146 4.16 4.31 11.27
C LYS A 146 4.92 5.54 11.76
N ILE A 147 4.24 6.60 12.19
CA ILE A 147 4.87 7.82 12.73
C ILE A 147 5.59 7.54 14.06
N SER A 148 5.02 6.68 14.92
CA SER A 148 5.61 6.32 16.22
C SER A 148 7.00 5.66 16.14
N TYR A 149 7.36 5.03 15.02
CA TYR A 149 8.66 4.35 14.87
C TYR A 149 9.75 5.22 14.23
N CYS A 150 9.47 6.46 13.83
CA CYS A 150 10.40 7.30 13.09
C CYS A 150 10.90 8.57 13.82
N GLU A 151 10.47 8.87 15.04
CA GLU A 151 11.04 9.95 15.86
C GLU A 151 11.67 9.43 17.16
N ALA A 152 12.87 8.85 17.02
CA ALA A 152 13.82 8.78 18.13
C ALA A 152 15.25 8.81 17.57
N SER A 153 15.62 9.87 16.85
CA SER A 153 17.03 10.19 16.65
C SER A 153 17.55 10.85 17.93
N PHE A 154 18.03 10.04 18.88
CA PHE A 154 18.77 10.55 20.04
C PHE A 154 20.16 11.02 19.57
N TYR A 155 20.41 12.33 19.61
CA TYR A 155 21.77 12.84 19.72
C TYR A 155 22.21 12.70 21.17
N VAL A 156 23.07 11.73 21.46
CA VAL A 156 23.82 11.71 22.73
C VAL A 156 25.09 12.52 22.47
N SER A 157 25.14 13.78 22.91
CA SER A 157 26.44 14.42 23.11
C SER A 157 27.12 13.70 24.27
N ALA A 158 28.36 13.28 24.06
CA ALA A 158 29.15 12.55 25.04
C ALA A 158 29.49 13.44 26.24
N GLU A 159 28.55 13.59 27.17
CA GLU A 159 28.84 13.97 28.55
C GLU A 159 28.09 12.99 29.45
N THR A 160 28.89 12.19 30.15
CA THR A 160 28.52 11.02 30.94
C THR A 160 27.66 11.39 32.15
N LEU A 161 26.39 10.98 32.17
CA LEU A 161 25.65 10.71 33.41
C LEU A 161 24.73 9.49 33.23
N PRO A 162 24.69 8.55 34.18
CA PRO A 162 23.94 7.31 34.04
C PRO A 162 22.45 7.58 34.30
N ILE A 163 21.62 7.43 33.28
CA ILE A 163 20.17 7.28 33.48
C ILE A 163 19.89 5.78 33.50
N SER A 164 19.53 5.26 34.68
CA SER A 164 18.95 3.92 34.80
C SER A 164 17.51 3.98 34.28
N LEU A 165 17.30 3.51 33.04
CA LEU A 165 15.96 3.23 32.51
C LEU A 165 15.72 1.73 32.62
N GLU A 166 14.88 1.32 33.58
CA GLU A 166 14.33 -0.03 33.58
C GLU A 166 13.37 -0.18 32.38
N MET A 167 13.79 -0.98 31.40
CA MET A 167 12.93 -1.39 30.30
C MET A 167 12.02 -2.53 30.77
N PRO A 168 10.70 -2.50 30.53
CA PRO A 168 9.88 -3.68 30.72
C PRO A 168 10.30 -4.76 29.72
N ALA A 169 10.53 -5.97 30.23
CA ALA A 169 10.97 -7.12 29.46
C ALA A 169 9.95 -7.47 28.36
N VAL A 170 10.30 -7.26 27.10
CA VAL A 170 9.58 -7.84 25.96
C VAL A 170 10.39 -9.00 25.40
N ASN A 171 9.70 -10.13 25.32
CA ASN A 171 10.20 -11.48 25.10
C ASN A 171 11.12 -11.63 23.88
N LYS A 172 12.20 -12.40 24.10
CA LYS A 172 13.15 -12.89 23.10
C LYS A 172 12.47 -13.83 22.11
N SER A 173 12.44 -13.43 20.84
CA SER A 173 12.70 -14.22 19.62
C SER A 173 12.18 -13.39 18.45
N ILE A 174 13.04 -12.87 17.58
CA ILE A 174 13.30 -13.50 16.27
C ILE A 174 14.69 -13.05 15.78
N SER A 175 15.37 -14.04 15.22
CA SER A 175 16.73 -14.10 14.72
C SER A 175 17.05 -13.16 13.55
N LYS A 176 18.29 -12.65 13.58
CA LYS A 176 19.18 -12.30 12.45
C LYS A 176 18.54 -11.57 11.24
N PHE A 177 18.80 -10.26 11.12
CA PHE A 177 18.80 -9.60 9.82
C PHE A 177 20.07 -8.77 9.60
N CYS A 178 20.55 -8.84 8.36
CA CYS A 178 21.89 -8.49 7.89
C CYS A 178 22.29 -7.03 8.13
N GLN A 179 23.46 -6.81 8.74
CA GLN A 179 24.17 -5.53 8.62
C GLN A 179 24.73 -5.40 7.20
N LYS A 180 24.03 -4.69 6.31
CA LYS A 180 24.65 -4.12 5.10
C LYS A 180 25.28 -2.78 5.50
N LYS A 181 26.60 -2.80 5.58
CA LYS A 181 27.46 -1.66 5.94
C LYS A 181 27.41 -0.60 4.84
N VAL A 182 26.58 0.43 4.99
CA VAL A 182 26.65 1.61 4.11
C VAL A 182 27.81 2.48 4.61
N ARG A 183 28.87 2.59 3.78
CA ARG A 183 29.98 3.53 4.00
C ARG A 183 29.50 4.92 3.60
N LEU A 184 29.26 5.80 4.58
CA LEU A 184 29.13 7.24 4.35
C LEU A 184 30.54 7.86 4.40
N MET A 185 30.95 8.52 3.32
CA MET A 185 32.13 9.37 3.30
C MET A 185 31.78 10.76 3.86
N PRO A 186 32.66 11.39 4.67
CA PRO A 186 32.39 12.70 5.23
C PRO A 186 32.50 13.81 4.17
N ILE A 187 31.48 14.68 4.14
CA ILE A 187 31.51 15.96 3.46
C ILE A 187 32.49 16.85 4.23
N ALA A 188 33.69 17.04 3.69
CA ALA A 188 34.62 18.05 4.19
C ALA A 188 34.16 19.42 3.69
N ALA A 189 33.96 20.31 4.65
CA ALA A 189 33.69 21.72 4.46
C ALA A 189 34.78 22.38 3.59
N CYS A 190 34.35 23.24 2.66
CA CYS A 190 35.15 24.37 2.20
C CYS A 190 34.28 25.62 2.25
N LEU A 191 34.29 26.24 3.43
CA LEU A 191 34.12 27.68 3.59
C LEU A 191 35.50 28.32 3.34
N ARG A 192 35.70 28.89 2.15
CA ARG A 192 36.31 30.19 1.87
C ARG A 192 36.33 30.46 0.38
#